data_AF-A0A358HVC2-F1
#
_entry.id   AF-A0A358HVC2-F1
#
_cell.length_a   1.000
_cell.length_b   1.000
_cell.length_c   1.000
_cell.angle_alpha   90.00
_cell.angle_beta   90.00
_cell.angle_gamma   90.00
#
_symmetry.space_group_name_H-M   'P 1'
#
loop_
_entity.id
_entity.type
_entity.pdbx_description
1 polymer ?
#
loop_
_entity_poly.entity_id
_entity_poly.type
_entity_poly.pdbx_seq_one_letter_code
_entity_poly.pdbx_strand_id
1 'polypeptide(L)'
;PELEDLRHFEGNAQGLRIISQLEMKRFDGGLNLTYGTLGSFIKYPRSTSVPDSRRREYTGLKKPGYYQAERDIASAIAKVCGMSPLDGFDGAWR
;
A
#
# COMPACT_ATOMS: atom_id res chain seq x y z
N PRO A 1 12.17 -8.11 -3.64
CA PRO A 1 11.42 -6.82 -3.55
C PRO A 1 11.20 -6.38 -2.10
N GLU A 2 11.05 -7.35 -1.21
CA GLU A 2 10.93 -7.29 0.24
C GLU A 2 12.15 -6.64 0.91
N LEU A 3 13.36 -6.82 0.36
CA LEU A 3 14.55 -6.12 0.87
C LEU A 3 14.42 -4.59 0.76
N GLU A 4 13.69 -4.10 -0.25
CA GLU A 4 13.43 -2.67 -0.40
C GLU A 4 12.47 -2.14 0.67
N ASP A 5 11.58 -2.98 1.23
CA ASP A 5 10.77 -2.62 2.39
C ASP A 5 11.63 -2.30 3.61
N LEU A 6 12.69 -3.09 3.82
CA LEU A 6 13.63 -2.89 4.93
C LEU A 6 14.52 -1.65 4.73
N ARG A 7 14.86 -1.33 3.48
CA ARG A 7 15.65 -0.15 3.12
C ARG A 7 14.83 1.14 3.15
N HIS A 8 13.53 1.05 2.84
CA HIS A 8 12.63 2.18 2.68
C HIS A 8 11.48 2.12 3.70
N PHE A 9 11.83 2.04 4.98
CA PHE A 9 10.84 2.12 6.04
C PHE A 9 10.00 3.41 5.91
N GLU A 10 8.67 3.25 5.92
CA GLU A 10 7.73 4.35 5.75
C GLU A 10 6.54 4.19 6.71
N GLY A 11 6.19 5.28 7.40
CA GLY A 11 5.17 5.24 8.46
C GLY A 11 3.75 4.96 7.97
N ASN A 12 3.37 5.39 6.76
CA ASN A 12 2.07 5.07 6.15
C ASN A 12 2.02 3.60 5.73
N ALA A 13 3.11 3.08 5.14
CA ALA A 13 3.21 1.65 4.80
C ALA A 13 3.12 0.76 6.05
N GLN A 14 3.85 1.11 7.11
CA GLN A 14 3.76 0.41 8.40
C GLN A 14 2.40 0.59 9.05
N GLY A 15 1.78 1.76 8.92
CA GLY A 15 0.43 2.03 9.40
C GLY A 15 -0.60 1.08 8.79
N LEU A 16 -0.52 0.82 7.49
CA LEU A 16 -1.41 -0.14 6.82
C LEU A 16 -1.21 -1.55 7.39
N ARG A 17 0.04 -1.96 7.58
CA ARG A 17 0.37 -3.25 8.21
C ARG A 17 -0.21 -3.38 9.61
N ILE A 18 -0.09 -2.34 10.43
CA ILE A 18 -0.63 -2.35 11.79
C ILE A 18 -2.15 -2.60 11.77
N ILE A 19 -2.89 -1.78 11.01
CA ILE A 19 -4.37 -1.82 11.04
C ILE A 19 -4.97 -3.01 10.28
N SER A 20 -4.26 -3.58 9.30
CA SER A 20 -4.76 -4.69 8.49
C SER A 20 -4.20 -6.07 8.89
N GLN A 21 -3.08 -6.12 9.61
CA GLN A 21 -2.41 -7.39 9.95
C GLN A 21 -2.07 -7.55 11.43
N LEU A 22 -1.69 -6.52 12.18
CA LEU A 22 -1.06 -6.72 13.49
C LEU A 22 -2.00 -6.49 14.68
N GLU A 23 -2.94 -5.56 14.55
CA GLU A 23 -3.88 -5.25 15.63
C GLU A 23 -5.01 -6.27 15.71
N MET A 24 -5.46 -6.60 16.91
CA MET A 24 -6.54 -7.57 17.17
C MET A 24 -6.32 -8.94 16.51
N LYS A 25 -6.91 -9.19 15.33
CA LYS A 25 -6.84 -10.47 14.63
C LYS A 25 -5.55 -10.56 13.81
N ARG A 26 -4.46 -10.92 14.49
CA ARG A 26 -3.14 -11.01 13.89
C ARG A 26 -3.13 -11.92 12.67
N PHE A 27 -2.77 -11.35 11.52
CA PHE A 27 -2.73 -11.98 10.20
C PHE A 27 -4.07 -12.59 9.75
N ASP A 28 -5.18 -12.14 10.35
CA ASP A 28 -6.57 -12.53 10.04
C ASP A 28 -7.46 -11.27 9.97
N GLY A 29 -7.02 -10.30 9.16
CA GLY A 29 -7.75 -9.06 8.89
C GLY A 29 -7.48 -7.89 9.85
N GLY A 30 -6.67 -8.07 10.89
CA GLY A 30 -6.27 -7.00 11.78
C GLY A 30 -7.47 -6.40 12.55
N LEU A 31 -7.64 -5.07 12.44
CA LEU A 31 -8.83 -4.37 12.95
C LEU A 31 -10.12 -4.68 12.16
N ASN A 32 -10.00 -5.35 11.01
CA ASN A 32 -11.10 -5.71 10.12
C ASN A 32 -11.96 -4.50 9.69
N LEU A 33 -11.28 -3.41 9.33
CA LEU A 33 -11.91 -2.20 8.81
C LEU A 33 -12.45 -2.41 7.40
N THR A 34 -13.45 -1.62 7.00
CA THR A 34 -13.98 -1.66 5.64
C THR A 34 -12.92 -1.26 4.62
N TYR A 35 -13.01 -1.77 3.39
CA TYR A 35 -12.10 -1.36 2.31
C TYR A 35 -12.16 0.14 2.00
N GLY A 36 -13.30 0.80 2.17
CA GLY A 36 -13.38 2.26 2.01
C GLY A 36 -12.54 3.01 3.05
N THR A 37 -12.56 2.55 4.30
CA THR A 37 -11.72 3.11 5.38
C THR A 37 -10.24 2.84 5.12
N LEU A 38 -9.88 1.61 4.75
CA LEU A 38 -8.49 1.25 4.42
C LEU A 38 -7.99 2.00 3.18
N GLY A 39 -8.81 2.18 2.15
CA GLY A 39 -8.48 2.96 0.96
C GLY A 39 -8.24 4.43 1.28
N SER A 40 -9.05 5.02 2.18
CA SER A 40 -8.86 6.39 2.66
C SER A 40 -7.59 6.56 3.51
N PHE A 41 -7.10 5.47 4.12
CA PHE A 41 -5.86 5.44 4.88
C PHE A 41 -4.62 5.41 3.97
N ILE A 42 -4.72 4.84 2.76
CA ILE A 42 -3.59 4.75 1.82
C ILE A 42 -3.30 6.14 1.23
N LYS A 43 -2.35 6.84 1.86
CA LYS A 43 -1.89 8.16 1.39
C LYS A 43 -1.12 8.09 0.07
N TYR A 44 -0.36 7.00 -0.14
CA TYR A 44 0.47 6.81 -1.31
C TYR A 44 0.23 5.41 -1.90
N PRO A 45 -0.60 5.25 -2.93
CA PRO A 45 -1.00 3.95 -3.48
C PRO A 45 0.10 3.29 -4.32
N ARG A 46 1.27 3.03 -3.72
CA ARG A 46 2.39 2.32 -4.36
C ARG A 46 3.20 1.47 -3.38
N SER A 47 3.71 0.34 -3.86
CA SER A 47 4.67 -0.50 -3.14
C SER A 47 6.06 0.12 -3.10
N THR A 48 7.01 -0.49 -2.40
CA THR A 48 8.44 -0.16 -2.48
C THR A 48 9.10 -0.56 -3.80
N SER A 49 8.49 -1.46 -4.60
CA SER A 49 9.05 -1.91 -5.88
C SER A 49 9.02 -0.86 -6.99
N VAL A 50 8.16 0.16 -6.87
CA VAL A 50 8.06 1.20 -7.89
C VAL A 50 9.33 2.09 -7.80
N PRO A 51 10.05 2.37 -8.90
CA PRO A 51 11.27 3.16 -8.83
C PRO A 51 11.05 4.62 -8.38
N ASP A 52 12.02 5.17 -7.65
CA ASP A 52 11.98 6.57 -7.19
C ASP A 52 11.99 7.61 -8.30
N SER A 53 12.53 7.27 -9.48
CA SER A 53 12.52 8.13 -10.66
C SER A 53 11.11 8.53 -11.10
N ARG A 54 10.10 7.75 -10.73
CA ARG A 54 8.69 7.96 -11.10
C ARG A 54 7.91 8.82 -10.10
N ARG A 55 8.50 9.21 -8.97
CA ARG A 55 7.85 10.02 -7.91
C ARG A 55 7.24 11.34 -8.41
N ARG A 56 7.70 11.85 -9.55
CA ARG A 56 7.26 13.13 -10.13
C ARG A 56 6.05 13.02 -11.07
N GLU A 57 5.67 11.82 -11.50
CA GLU A 57 4.56 11.63 -12.45
C GLU A 57 3.19 11.84 -11.81
N TYR A 58 3.08 11.54 -10.52
CA TYR A 58 1.85 11.65 -9.75
C TYR A 58 2.18 11.78 -8.27
N THR A 59 1.52 12.71 -7.57
CA THR A 59 1.76 12.98 -6.15
C THR A 59 1.57 11.75 -5.26
N GLY A 60 0.69 10.82 -5.63
CA GLY A 60 0.49 9.55 -4.90
C GLY A 60 1.68 8.59 -4.99
N LEU A 61 2.65 8.83 -5.87
CA LEU A 61 3.89 8.03 -5.97
C LEU A 61 5.04 8.56 -5.11
N LYS A 62 4.84 9.65 -4.35
CA LYS A 62 5.92 10.36 -3.66
C LYS A 62 6.69 9.50 -2.66
N LYS A 63 6.01 8.55 -2.00
CA LYS A 63 6.58 7.61 -1.02
C LYS A 63 5.88 6.25 -1.13
N PRO A 64 6.45 5.16 -0.63
CA PRO A 64 5.73 3.90 -0.45
C PRO A 64 4.56 4.07 0.53
N GLY A 65 3.42 3.43 0.26
CA GLY A 65 2.28 3.41 1.19
C GLY A 65 1.83 2.01 1.61
N TYR A 66 2.50 0.96 1.15
CA TYR A 66 2.36 -0.40 1.66
C TYR A 66 3.63 -1.21 1.32
N TYR A 67 3.89 -2.25 2.11
CA TYR A 67 5.00 -3.18 1.90
C TYR A 67 4.58 -4.38 1.07
N GLN A 68 5.54 -5.19 0.62
CA GLN A 68 5.24 -6.38 -0.18
C GLN A 68 4.37 -7.39 0.56
N ALA A 69 4.53 -7.49 1.88
CA ALA A 69 3.68 -8.33 2.73
C ALA A 69 2.20 -7.91 2.71
N GLU A 70 1.91 -6.64 2.40
CA GLU A 70 0.55 -6.10 2.28
C GLU A 70 0.07 -5.97 0.82
N ARG A 71 0.77 -6.58 -0.14
CA ARG A 71 0.41 -6.48 -1.56
C ARG A 71 -1.00 -6.97 -1.86
N ASP A 72 -1.40 -8.11 -1.29
CA ASP A 72 -2.69 -8.72 -1.57
C ASP A 72 -3.84 -7.86 -1.04
N ILE A 73 -3.71 -7.36 0.20
CA ILE A 73 -4.72 -6.48 0.79
C ILE A 73 -4.76 -5.13 0.06
N ALA A 74 -3.62 -4.57 -0.35
CA ALA A 74 -3.57 -3.35 -1.15
C ALA A 74 -4.26 -3.53 -2.51
N SER A 75 -4.05 -4.67 -3.18
CA SER A 75 -4.73 -5.01 -4.44
C SER A 75 -6.24 -5.15 -4.25
N ALA A 76 -6.68 -5.79 -3.16
CA ALA A 76 -8.09 -5.90 -2.82
C ALA A 76 -8.73 -4.52 -2.56
N ILE A 77 -8.06 -3.67 -1.79
CA ILE A 77 -8.50 -2.29 -1.53
C ILE A 77 -8.62 -1.52 -2.85
N ALA A 78 -7.58 -1.54 -3.69
CA ALA A 78 -7.58 -0.85 -4.98
C ALA A 78 -8.75 -1.29 -5.87
N LYS A 79 -9.00 -2.61 -5.94
CA LYS A 79 -10.12 -3.18 -6.70
C LYS A 79 -11.47 -2.71 -6.17
N VAL A 80 -11.71 -2.77 -4.86
CA VAL A 80 -13.00 -2.38 -4.26
C VAL A 80 -13.23 -0.88 -4.32
N CYS A 81 -12.17 -0.08 -4.13
CA CYS A 81 -12.24 1.38 -4.18
C CYS A 81 -12.20 1.94 -5.61
N GLY A 82 -12.09 1.10 -6.64
CA GLY A 82 -12.07 1.52 -8.04
C GLY A 82 -10.82 2.29 -8.45
N MET A 83 -9.68 2.03 -7.81
CA MET A 83 -8.41 2.68 -8.14
C MET A 83 -7.84 2.09 -9.45
N SER A 84 -7.42 2.96 -10.35
CA SER A 84 -6.89 2.56 -11.66
C SER A 84 -5.41 2.19 -11.52
N PRO A 85 -4.95 1.03 -12.03
CA PRO A 85 -3.53 0.71 -12.05
C PRO A 85 -2.77 1.74 -12.89
N LEU A 86 -1.55 2.06 -12.47
CA LEU A 86 -0.67 2.93 -13.26
C LEU A 86 0.09 2.09 -14.29
N ASP A 87 0.00 2.51 -15.55
CA ASP A 87 0.61 1.79 -16.67
C ASP A 87 2.12 1.58 -16.47
N GLY A 88 2.57 0.37 -16.77
CA GLY A 88 3.98 -0.02 -16.69
C GLY A 88 4.47 -0.42 -15.30
N PHE A 89 3.59 -0.51 -14.28
CA PHE A 89 3.98 -0.89 -12.93
C PHE A 89 3.05 -1.91 -12.28
N ASP A 90 3.66 -2.88 -11.61
CA ASP A 90 2.97 -3.75 -10.68
C ASP A 90 2.99 -3.09 -9.29
N GLY A 91 1.81 -2.94 -8.69
CA GLY A 91 1.67 -2.38 -7.35
C GLY A 91 1.74 -0.84 -7.28
N ALA A 92 1.06 -0.16 -8.20
CA ALA A 92 0.79 1.27 -8.11
C ALA A 92 -0.59 1.61 -8.70
N TRP A 93 -1.33 2.50 -8.05
CA TRP A 93 -2.68 2.90 -8.48
C TRP A 93 -2.91 4.42 -8.41
N ARG A 94 -3.98 4.88 -9.05
CA ARG A 94 -4.50 6.25 -9.04
C ARG A 94 -6.00 6.27 -8.75
#